data_AF-A0A7C2AYP1-F1
#
_entry.id   AF-A0A7C2AYP1-F1
#
_cell.length_a   1.000
_cell.length_b   1.000
_cell.length_c   1.000
_cell.angle_alpha   90.00
_cell.angle_beta   90.00
_cell.angle_gamma   90.00
#
_symmetry.space_group_name_H-M   'P 1'
#
loop_
_entity.id
_entity.type
_entity.pdbx_description
1 polymer ?
#
loop_
_entity_poly.entity_id
_entity_poly.type
_entity_poly.pdbx_seq_one_letter_code
_entity_poly.pdbx_strand_id
1 'polypeptide(L)'
;MNGLATKDKLREIEKRFGIETTPVTVRGKTLQIAQVRDIERLVEKQFSREDPLADFPFWARIWEASIILADQLAQLEPVDGKEMLEIGAGIGLSGLFAAAFGHNVAITDYDQDALCFAMLSAEINGLDKVRFQTLDWCAPVLYKKYHYIIGSEVLFNEKLLLPLYELLQKALAPDGIVFFAHDKSRMSPCRFFDLAQKDFNPSLPQKLIFTSKLS
;
A
#
# COMPACT_ATOMS: atom_id res chain seq x y z
N MET A 1 -11.44 -11.54 10.71
CA MET A 1 -10.56 -12.41 11.51
C MET A 1 -10.78 -12.11 12.99
N ASN A 2 -10.82 -13.14 13.84
CA ASN A 2 -11.17 -13.06 15.27
C ASN A 2 -10.09 -12.36 16.11
N GLY A 3 -10.49 -11.38 16.93
CA GLY A 3 -9.61 -10.44 17.66
C GLY A 3 -8.65 -11.00 18.73
N LEU A 4 -8.58 -12.32 18.95
CA LEU A 4 -7.52 -12.93 19.77
C LEU A 4 -6.22 -13.16 18.98
N ALA A 5 -6.32 -13.54 17.69
CA ALA A 5 -5.15 -13.76 16.83
C ALA A 5 -4.33 -12.47 16.58
N THR A 6 -4.96 -11.30 16.75
CA THR A 6 -4.31 -10.00 16.57
C THR A 6 -3.44 -9.61 17.77
N LYS A 7 -3.87 -9.87 19.02
CA LYS A 7 -3.14 -9.41 20.21
C LYS A 7 -1.84 -10.15 20.45
N ASP A 8 -1.83 -11.47 20.28
CA ASP A 8 -0.60 -12.26 20.44
C ASP A 8 0.41 -11.94 19.33
N LYS A 9 -0.08 -11.74 18.10
CA LYS A 9 0.77 -11.31 16.98
C LYS A 9 1.33 -9.90 17.16
N LEU A 10 0.54 -8.96 17.70
CA LEU A 10 1.04 -7.62 18.05
C LEU A 10 2.12 -7.67 19.13
N ARG A 11 1.99 -8.53 20.15
CA ARG A 11 3.05 -8.75 21.15
C ARG A 11 4.32 -9.33 20.54
N GLU A 12 4.16 -10.26 19.60
CA GLU A 12 5.29 -10.84 18.87
C GLU A 12 6.02 -9.77 18.05
N ILE A 13 5.28 -8.96 17.31
CA ILE A 13 5.80 -7.87 16.48
C ILE A 13 6.48 -6.78 17.33
N GLU A 14 5.87 -6.37 18.45
CA GLU A 14 6.49 -5.44 19.40
C GLU A 14 7.82 -5.99 19.92
N LYS A 15 7.89 -7.28 20.25
CA LYS A 15 9.13 -7.91 20.72
C LYS A 15 10.19 -8.01 19.61
N ARG A 16 9.78 -8.30 18.38
CA ARG A 16 10.69 -8.51 17.23
C ARG A 16 11.24 -7.20 16.68
N PHE A 17 10.40 -6.18 16.55
CA PHE A 17 10.71 -4.96 15.83
C PHE A 17 10.75 -3.72 16.73
N GLY A 18 9.98 -3.72 17.83
CA GLY A 18 9.65 -2.51 18.57
C GLY A 18 8.75 -1.59 17.75
N ILE A 19 7.67 -1.11 18.35
CA ILE A 19 6.71 -0.23 17.68
C ILE A 19 6.86 1.19 18.24
N GLU A 20 6.82 2.15 17.35
CA GLU A 20 6.57 3.54 17.67
C GLU A 20 5.45 4.09 16.79
N THR A 21 4.94 5.26 17.14
CA THR A 21 3.91 5.94 16.35
C THR A 21 4.38 7.32 15.95
N THR A 22 4.21 7.66 14.68
CA THR A 22 4.54 8.98 14.15
C THR A 22 3.28 9.66 13.63
N PRO A 23 3.01 10.93 14.00
CA PRO A 23 1.90 11.69 13.43
C PRO A 23 2.19 12.01 11.97
N VAL A 24 1.27 11.67 11.08
CA VAL A 24 1.30 12.08 9.67
C VAL A 24 0.05 12.90 9.39
N THR A 25 0.19 14.01 8.67
CA THR A 25 -0.94 14.89 8.33
C THR A 25 -1.11 15.00 6.82
N VAL A 26 -2.34 14.77 6.36
CA VAL A 26 -2.77 14.96 4.96
C VAL A 26 -4.06 15.77 4.99
N ARG A 27 -4.07 16.91 4.27
CA ARG A 27 -5.22 17.82 4.15
C ARG A 27 -5.97 18.11 5.47
N GLY A 28 -5.23 18.36 6.54
CA GLY A 28 -5.79 18.71 7.85
C GLY A 28 -6.32 17.54 8.67
N LYS A 29 -6.26 16.29 8.18
CA LYS A 29 -6.44 15.08 8.99
C LYS A 29 -5.07 14.56 9.43
N THR A 30 -4.92 14.29 10.72
CA THR A 30 -3.71 13.67 11.27
C THR A 30 -4.02 12.25 11.71
N LEU A 31 -3.20 11.29 11.26
CA LEU A 31 -3.26 9.91 11.70
C LEU A 31 -1.97 9.56 12.45
N GLN A 32 -2.09 8.79 13.52
CA GLN A 32 -0.96 8.15 14.20
C GLN A 32 -0.58 6.88 13.45
N ILE A 33 0.58 6.86 12.82
CA ILE A 33 1.03 5.73 12.01
C ILE A 33 2.03 4.91 12.80
N ALA A 34 1.71 3.63 13.01
CA ALA A 34 2.61 2.68 13.64
C ALA A 34 3.72 2.29 12.67
N GLN A 35 4.97 2.35 13.14
CA GLN A 35 6.16 1.99 12.39
C GLN A 35 7.18 1.28 13.30
N VAL A 36 8.19 0.67 12.68
CA VAL A 36 9.30 0.07 13.40
C VAL A 36 10.10 1.17 14.10
N ARG A 37 10.34 1.02 15.40
CA ARG A 37 11.06 2.00 16.24
C ARG A 37 12.51 2.24 15.81
N ASP A 38 13.19 1.19 15.36
CA ASP A 38 14.62 1.25 15.03
C ASP A 38 14.87 0.56 13.69
N ILE A 39 14.52 1.28 12.62
CA ILE A 39 14.68 0.78 11.26
C ILE A 39 16.14 0.61 10.87
N GLU A 40 17.03 1.47 11.39
CA GLU A 40 18.47 1.43 11.13
C GLU A 40 19.07 0.12 11.64
N ARG A 41 18.66 -0.32 12.84
CA ARG A 41 19.09 -1.62 13.37
C ARG A 41 18.55 -2.82 12.57
N LEU A 42 17.36 -2.71 11.96
CA LEU A 42 16.87 -3.74 11.04
C LEU A 42 17.68 -3.79 9.76
N VAL A 43 17.99 -2.61 9.20
CA VAL A 43 18.84 -2.43 8.03
C VAL A 43 20.20 -3.07 8.30
N GLU A 44 20.91 -2.69 9.36
CA GLU A 44 22.24 -3.20 9.69
C GLU A 44 22.29 -4.73 9.84
N LYS A 45 21.30 -5.32 10.51
CA LYS A 45 21.18 -6.78 10.64
C LYS A 45 21.03 -7.46 9.28
N GLN A 46 20.29 -6.86 8.35
CA GLN A 46 20.04 -7.45 7.03
C GLN A 46 21.26 -7.33 6.10
N PHE A 47 21.99 -6.21 6.15
CA PHE A 47 23.21 -6.00 5.36
C PHE A 47 24.39 -6.90 5.76
N SER A 48 24.26 -7.65 6.85
CA SER A 48 25.23 -8.70 7.24
C SER A 48 25.00 -10.07 6.57
N ARG A 49 23.96 -10.22 5.73
CA ARG A 49 23.62 -11.46 5.02
C ARG A 49 24.18 -11.49 3.59
N GLU A 50 24.30 -12.69 3.02
CA GLU A 50 24.83 -12.92 1.65
C GLU A 50 23.99 -12.27 0.54
N ASP A 51 22.68 -12.07 0.75
CA ASP A 51 21.81 -11.25 -0.11
C ASP A 51 21.02 -10.22 0.73
N PRO A 52 21.58 -9.02 0.95
CA PRO A 52 20.98 -7.97 1.77
C PRO A 52 19.64 -7.45 1.29
N LEU A 53 19.34 -7.55 -0.01
CA LEU A 53 18.18 -6.92 -0.63
C LEU A 53 16.98 -7.88 -0.74
N ALA A 54 17.22 -9.20 -0.73
CA ALA A 54 16.16 -10.20 -0.88
C ALA A 54 15.14 -10.20 0.28
N ASP A 55 15.57 -10.00 1.53
CA ASP A 55 14.66 -9.96 2.70
C ASP A 55 14.58 -8.58 3.38
N PHE A 56 14.97 -7.50 2.70
CA PHE A 56 14.92 -6.18 3.31
C PHE A 56 13.45 -5.76 3.54
N PRO A 57 13.05 -5.37 4.77
CA PRO A 57 11.67 -5.02 5.09
C PRO A 57 11.34 -3.62 4.58
N PHE A 58 11.25 -3.45 3.24
CA PHE A 58 10.90 -2.18 2.59
C PHE A 58 9.56 -1.62 3.11
N TRP A 59 8.68 -2.50 3.59
CA TRP A 59 7.40 -2.13 4.19
C TRP A 59 7.54 -1.28 5.46
N ALA A 60 8.66 -1.36 6.18
CA ALA A 60 8.81 -0.75 7.51
C ALA A 60 9.02 0.77 7.49
N ARG A 61 9.16 1.38 6.29
CA ARG A 61 9.30 2.83 6.11
C ARG A 61 8.01 3.44 5.56
N ILE A 62 7.72 4.66 5.99
CA ILE A 62 6.84 5.56 5.23
C ILE A 62 7.58 6.01 3.98
N TRP A 63 6.98 5.79 2.81
CA TRP A 63 7.50 6.23 1.52
C TRP A 63 6.84 7.55 1.11
N GLU A 64 7.61 8.49 0.57
CA GLU A 64 7.05 9.79 0.14
C GLU A 64 5.91 9.63 -0.88
N ALA A 65 6.03 8.64 -1.77
CA ALA A 65 5.00 8.31 -2.75
C ALA A 65 3.65 7.95 -2.10
N SER A 66 3.64 7.33 -0.91
CA SER A 66 2.39 6.98 -0.23
C SER A 66 1.71 8.20 0.38
N ILE A 67 2.46 9.23 0.80
CA ILE A 67 1.91 10.52 1.25
C ILE A 67 1.28 11.27 0.07
N ILE A 68 1.95 11.30 -1.08
CA ILE A 68 1.44 11.94 -2.29
C ILE A 68 0.17 11.24 -2.77
N LEU A 69 0.17 9.91 -2.78
CA LEU A 69 -1.01 9.13 -3.12
C LEU A 69 -2.16 9.40 -2.13
N ALA A 70 -1.87 9.47 -0.83
CA ALA A 70 -2.88 9.83 0.18
C ALA A 70 -3.50 11.22 -0.09
N ASP A 71 -2.69 12.24 -0.44
CA ASP A 71 -3.21 13.58 -0.77
C ASP A 71 -4.11 13.57 -2.03
N GLN A 72 -3.78 12.76 -3.02
CA GLN A 72 -4.60 12.59 -4.22
C GLN A 72 -5.93 11.91 -3.92
N LEU A 73 -5.91 10.82 -3.13
CA LEU A 73 -7.11 10.10 -2.75
C LEU A 73 -8.03 10.93 -1.84
N ALA A 74 -7.47 11.83 -1.05
CA ALA A 74 -8.22 12.77 -0.21
C ALA A 74 -9.06 13.79 -1.02
N GLN A 75 -8.79 13.93 -2.32
CA GLN A 75 -9.60 14.78 -3.22
C GLN A 75 -10.76 14.02 -3.87
N LEU A 76 -10.80 12.70 -3.74
CA LEU A 76 -11.88 11.88 -4.24
C LEU A 76 -13.01 11.84 -3.21
N GLU A 77 -14.20 12.21 -3.63
CA GLU A 77 -15.39 12.01 -2.82
C GLU A 77 -15.68 10.51 -2.67
N PRO A 78 -15.91 10.01 -1.44
CA PRO A 78 -16.33 8.64 -1.24
C PRO A 78 -17.72 8.45 -1.86
N VAL A 79 -17.88 7.33 -2.58
CA VAL A 79 -19.16 6.97 -3.21
C VAL A 79 -19.65 5.69 -2.57
N ASP A 80 -20.89 5.70 -2.08
CA ASP A 80 -21.50 4.52 -1.48
C ASP A 80 -21.51 3.33 -2.45
N GLY A 81 -21.18 2.15 -1.91
CA GLY A 81 -21.04 0.93 -2.70
C GLY A 81 -19.74 0.82 -3.50
N LYS A 82 -18.94 1.88 -3.64
CA LYS A 82 -17.60 1.78 -4.22
C LYS A 82 -16.59 1.30 -3.20
N GLU A 83 -15.65 0.50 -3.69
CA GLU A 83 -14.61 -0.14 -2.89
C GLU A 83 -13.24 0.07 -3.52
N MET A 84 -12.27 0.28 -2.64
CA MET A 84 -10.87 0.50 -2.96
C MET A 84 -10.03 -0.69 -2.51
N LEU A 85 -9.08 -1.10 -3.35
CA LEU A 85 -8.05 -2.08 -3.03
C LEU A 85 -6.69 -1.38 -3.02
N GLU A 86 -5.99 -1.42 -1.90
CA GLU A 86 -4.57 -1.08 -1.86
C GLU A 86 -3.74 -2.35 -2.00
N ILE A 87 -2.83 -2.36 -2.98
CA ILE A 87 -1.92 -3.48 -3.24
C ILE A 87 -0.51 -3.10 -2.82
N GLY A 88 0.21 -4.02 -2.17
CA GLY A 88 1.58 -3.76 -1.69
C GLY A 88 1.63 -2.59 -0.72
N ALA A 89 0.70 -2.59 0.24
CA ALA A 89 0.41 -1.48 1.11
C ALA A 89 1.56 -1.13 2.08
N GLY A 90 2.44 -2.07 2.38
CA GLY A 90 3.36 -1.98 3.51
C GLY A 90 2.59 -1.70 4.81
N ILE A 91 2.95 -0.63 5.53
CA ILE A 91 2.22 -0.15 6.71
C ILE A 91 0.88 0.55 6.39
N GLY A 92 0.47 0.63 5.12
CA GLY A 92 -0.88 0.99 4.69
C GLY A 92 -1.22 2.48 4.69
N LEU A 93 -0.22 3.36 4.58
CA LEU A 93 -0.44 4.80 4.72
C LEU A 93 -1.55 5.34 3.80
N SER A 94 -1.49 5.04 2.50
CA SER A 94 -2.45 5.61 1.54
C SER A 94 -3.86 5.06 1.76
N GLY A 95 -4.02 3.76 2.00
CA GLY A 95 -5.31 3.16 2.30
C GLY A 95 -5.89 3.61 3.64
N LEU A 96 -5.07 3.80 4.67
CA LEU A 96 -5.51 4.32 5.98
C LEU A 96 -6.06 5.74 5.85
N PHE A 97 -5.37 6.62 5.10
CA PHE A 97 -5.89 7.96 4.83
C PHE A 97 -7.16 7.91 3.98
N ALA A 98 -7.22 7.09 2.94
CA ALA A 98 -8.45 6.93 2.15
C ALA A 98 -9.62 6.51 3.04
N ALA A 99 -9.42 5.56 3.97
CA ALA A 99 -10.44 5.18 4.95
C ALA A 99 -10.81 6.35 5.89
N ALA A 100 -9.84 7.14 6.36
CA ALA A 100 -10.08 8.33 7.18
C ALA A 100 -10.86 9.45 6.45
N PHE A 101 -10.81 9.47 5.11
CA PHE A 101 -11.64 10.31 4.24
C PHE A 101 -12.97 9.64 3.83
N GLY A 102 -13.29 8.47 4.37
CA GLY A 102 -14.60 7.83 4.27
C GLY A 102 -14.74 6.77 3.17
N HIS A 103 -13.67 6.45 2.45
CA HIS A 103 -13.65 5.37 1.47
C HIS A 103 -13.73 3.99 2.14
N ASN A 104 -14.34 3.01 1.48
CA ASN A 104 -14.30 1.61 1.90
C ASN A 104 -13.06 0.94 1.32
N VAL A 105 -12.09 0.62 2.17
CA VAL A 105 -10.75 0.19 1.73
C VAL A 105 -10.41 -1.23 2.16
N ALA A 106 -9.89 -2.03 1.23
CA ALA A 106 -9.19 -3.26 1.49
C ALA A 106 -7.68 -3.01 1.37
N ILE A 107 -6.97 -3.00 2.49
CA ILE A 107 -5.52 -2.86 2.56
C ILE A 107 -4.89 -4.25 2.43
N THR A 108 -4.03 -4.43 1.43
CA THR A 108 -3.41 -5.73 1.15
C THR A 108 -1.90 -5.64 0.95
N ASP A 109 -1.21 -6.65 1.47
CA ASP A 109 0.22 -6.87 1.29
C ASP A 109 0.50 -8.38 1.30
N TYR A 110 1.65 -8.78 0.76
CA TYR A 110 2.12 -10.15 0.90
C TYR A 110 2.65 -10.40 2.32
N ASP A 111 3.30 -9.40 2.92
CA ASP A 111 3.89 -9.49 4.25
C ASP A 111 2.83 -9.28 5.34
N GLN A 112 2.66 -10.28 6.20
CA GLN A 112 1.68 -10.19 7.28
C GLN A 112 2.12 -9.31 8.44
N ASP A 113 3.43 -9.11 8.65
CA ASP A 113 3.93 -8.21 9.68
C ASP A 113 3.62 -6.76 9.27
N ALA A 114 3.80 -6.41 8.00
CA ALA A 114 3.38 -5.12 7.44
C ALA A 114 1.89 -4.84 7.69
N LEU A 115 1.02 -5.81 7.38
CA LEU A 115 -0.42 -5.71 7.66
C LEU A 115 -0.74 -5.54 9.14
N CYS A 116 0.06 -6.10 10.06
CA CYS A 116 -0.14 -5.89 11.48
C CYS A 116 0.14 -4.45 11.92
N PHE A 117 1.17 -3.79 11.37
CA PHE A 117 1.39 -2.36 11.60
C PHE A 117 0.25 -1.51 11.03
N ALA A 118 -0.25 -1.86 9.84
CA ALA A 118 -1.40 -1.18 9.24
C ALA A 118 -2.67 -1.35 10.09
N MET A 119 -2.94 -2.57 10.59
CA MET A 119 -4.04 -2.86 11.51
C MET A 119 -3.94 -2.06 12.80
N LEU A 120 -2.76 -2.01 13.41
CA LEU A 120 -2.52 -1.22 14.63
C LEU A 120 -2.78 0.26 14.39
N SER A 121 -2.32 0.79 13.24
CA SER A 121 -2.59 2.19 12.87
C SER A 121 -4.09 2.44 12.70
N ALA A 122 -4.84 1.55 12.06
CA ALA A 122 -6.29 1.69 11.96
C ALA A 122 -6.97 1.67 13.33
N GLU A 123 -6.55 0.78 14.24
CA GLU A 123 -7.10 0.69 15.60
C GLU A 123 -6.84 1.97 16.40
N ILE A 124 -5.60 2.48 16.39
CA ILE A 124 -5.22 3.72 17.10
C ILE A 124 -6.05 4.91 16.62
N ASN A 125 -6.35 4.97 15.33
CA ASN A 125 -7.09 6.08 14.73
C ASN A 125 -8.61 5.85 14.67
N GLY A 126 -9.11 4.72 15.19
CA GLY A 126 -10.55 4.41 15.20
C GLY A 126 -11.17 4.27 13.81
N LEU A 127 -10.41 3.75 12.83
CA LEU A 127 -10.90 3.58 11.46
C LEU A 127 -11.73 2.29 11.33
N ASP A 128 -12.96 2.42 10.85
CA ASP A 128 -13.94 1.33 10.74
C ASP A 128 -14.22 0.87 9.30
N LYS A 129 -14.02 1.76 8.31
CA LYS A 129 -14.19 1.49 6.87
C LYS A 129 -12.96 0.84 6.21
N VAL A 130 -12.21 0.05 6.97
CA VAL A 130 -10.98 -0.59 6.50
C VAL A 130 -10.94 -2.07 6.85
N ARG A 131 -10.52 -2.90 5.90
CA ARG A 131 -10.24 -4.32 6.12
C ARG A 131 -8.85 -4.69 5.62
N PHE A 132 -8.30 -5.75 6.18
CA PHE A 132 -6.93 -6.20 5.91
C PHE A 132 -6.93 -7.62 5.39
N GLN A 133 -6.13 -7.88 4.35
CA GLN A 133 -6.03 -9.20 3.74
C GLN A 133 -4.64 -9.41 3.14
N THR A 134 -4.07 -10.61 3.32
CA THR A 134 -2.87 -11.02 2.57
C THR A 134 -3.20 -11.23 1.10
N LEU A 135 -2.41 -10.65 0.20
CA LEU A 135 -2.58 -10.79 -1.24
C LEU A 135 -1.25 -11.12 -1.92
N ASP A 136 -1.13 -12.36 -2.40
CA ASP A 136 -0.08 -12.77 -3.33
C ASP A 136 -0.49 -12.41 -4.76
N TRP A 137 0.30 -11.58 -5.43
CA TRP A 137 0.02 -11.16 -6.81
C TRP A 137 0.20 -12.30 -7.82
N CYS A 138 1.02 -13.31 -7.50
CA CYS A 138 1.24 -14.48 -8.35
C CYS A 138 0.08 -15.49 -8.27
N ALA A 139 -0.63 -15.51 -7.14
CA ALA A 139 -1.77 -16.41 -6.90
C ALA A 139 -2.91 -15.67 -6.16
N PRO A 140 -3.52 -14.65 -6.77
CA PRO A 140 -4.41 -13.75 -6.06
C PRO A 140 -5.76 -14.41 -5.76
N VAL A 141 -6.16 -14.38 -4.49
CA VAL A 141 -7.50 -14.80 -4.05
C VAL A 141 -8.36 -13.56 -3.83
N LEU A 142 -9.21 -13.27 -4.81
CA LEU A 142 -10.11 -12.11 -4.83
C LEU A 142 -11.56 -12.58 -4.73
N TYR A 143 -12.33 -11.91 -3.87
CA TYR A 143 -13.75 -12.23 -3.66
C TYR A 143 -14.70 -11.32 -4.45
N LYS A 144 -14.16 -10.25 -5.05
CA LYS A 144 -14.90 -9.25 -5.82
C LYS A 144 -13.96 -8.35 -6.59
N LYS A 145 -14.55 -7.52 -7.45
CA LYS A 145 -13.87 -6.46 -8.18
C LYS A 145 -13.95 -5.13 -7.44
N TYR A 146 -12.99 -4.27 -7.70
CA TYR A 146 -12.79 -2.98 -7.03
C TYR A 146 -12.94 -1.83 -8.03
N HIS A 147 -13.49 -0.73 -7.54
CA HIS A 147 -13.69 0.48 -8.34
C HIS A 147 -12.43 1.35 -8.36
N TYR A 148 -11.63 1.24 -7.32
CA TYR A 148 -10.33 1.89 -7.20
C TYR A 148 -9.29 0.84 -6.83
N ILE A 149 -8.16 0.82 -7.55
CA ILE A 149 -6.97 0.08 -7.14
C ILE A 149 -5.86 1.09 -6.95
N ILE A 150 -5.19 1.06 -5.81
CA ILE A 150 -4.15 2.02 -5.44
C ILE A 150 -2.86 1.29 -5.09
N GLY A 151 -1.71 1.87 -5.39
CA GLY A 151 -0.41 1.33 -4.98
C GLY A 151 0.70 2.39 -5.02
N SER A 152 1.51 2.45 -3.97
CA SER A 152 2.68 3.33 -3.89
C SER A 152 3.97 2.51 -3.96
N GLU A 153 4.91 2.87 -4.82
CA GLU A 153 6.19 2.17 -5.02
C GLU A 153 6.03 0.67 -5.38
N VAL A 154 4.92 0.25 -5.98
CA VAL A 154 4.65 -1.17 -6.33
C VAL A 154 5.33 -1.64 -7.63
N LEU A 155 5.84 -0.70 -8.44
CA LEU A 155 6.40 -0.96 -9.77
C LEU A 155 7.92 -1.15 -9.78
N PHE A 156 8.52 -1.69 -8.71
CA PHE A 156 9.97 -1.78 -8.57
C PHE A 156 10.56 -3.11 -9.06
N ASN A 157 9.88 -4.23 -8.80
CA ASN A 157 10.38 -5.56 -9.12
C ASN A 157 9.91 -6.03 -10.51
N GLU A 158 10.84 -6.10 -11.46
CA GLU A 158 10.55 -6.48 -12.86
C GLU A 158 9.84 -7.84 -12.98
N LYS A 159 10.15 -8.80 -12.09
CA LYS A 159 9.55 -10.14 -12.10
C LYS A 159 8.06 -10.11 -11.71
N LEU A 160 7.63 -9.08 -10.99
CA LEU A 160 6.26 -8.94 -10.50
C LEU A 160 5.38 -8.07 -11.42
N LEU A 161 5.94 -7.45 -12.47
CA LEU A 161 5.16 -6.57 -13.35
C LEU A 161 4.05 -7.32 -14.09
N LEU A 162 4.32 -8.53 -14.60
CA LEU A 162 3.30 -9.35 -15.27
C LEU A 162 2.24 -9.88 -14.29
N PRO A 163 2.60 -10.50 -13.14
CA PRO A 163 1.62 -10.86 -12.11
C PRO A 163 0.75 -9.69 -11.66
N LEU A 164 1.35 -8.51 -11.45
CA LEU A 164 0.64 -7.29 -11.10
C LEU A 164 -0.35 -6.88 -12.20
N TYR A 165 0.07 -6.93 -13.46
CA TYR A 165 -0.80 -6.63 -14.59
C TYR A 165 -2.02 -7.55 -14.64
N GLU A 166 -1.80 -8.86 -14.52
CA GLU A 166 -2.88 -9.85 -14.50
C GLU A 166 -3.81 -9.68 -13.29
N LEU A 167 -3.26 -9.30 -12.14
CA LEU A 167 -4.02 -8.94 -10.96
C LEU A 167 -4.98 -7.79 -11.26
N LEU A 168 -4.52 -6.71 -11.91
CA LEU A 168 -5.38 -5.58 -12.27
C LEU A 168 -6.53 -6.01 -13.18
N GLN A 169 -6.27 -6.85 -14.19
CA GLN A 169 -7.29 -7.38 -15.09
C GLN A 169 -8.38 -8.17 -14.34
N LYS A 170 -7.99 -8.94 -13.32
CA LYS A 170 -8.92 -9.74 -12.50
C LYS A 170 -9.66 -8.88 -11.47
N ALA A 171 -8.97 -7.93 -10.84
CA ALA A 171 -9.45 -7.17 -9.69
C ALA A 171 -10.25 -5.92 -10.08
N LEU A 172 -10.01 -5.33 -11.24
CA LEU A 172 -10.63 -4.06 -11.60
C LEU A 172 -12.07 -4.25 -12.12
N ALA A 173 -12.98 -3.41 -11.64
CA ALA A 173 -14.33 -3.27 -12.18
C ALA A 173 -14.29 -2.64 -13.59
N PRO A 174 -15.31 -2.84 -14.45
CA PRO A 174 -15.33 -2.32 -15.82
C PRO A 174 -15.02 -0.81 -15.94
N ASP A 175 -15.54 0.02 -15.02
CA ASP A 175 -15.30 1.47 -14.98
C ASP A 175 -14.25 1.89 -13.94
N GLY A 176 -13.45 0.92 -13.49
CA GLY A 176 -12.49 1.12 -12.41
C GLY A 176 -11.37 2.10 -12.76
N ILE A 177 -10.69 2.56 -11.71
CA ILE A 177 -9.57 3.47 -11.80
C ILE A 177 -8.38 2.86 -11.05
N VAL A 178 -7.20 2.94 -11.66
CA VAL A 178 -5.95 2.58 -11.01
C VAL A 178 -5.16 3.85 -10.72
N PHE A 179 -4.68 4.00 -9.49
CA PHE A 179 -3.80 5.07 -9.07
C PHE A 179 -2.47 4.49 -8.63
N PHE A 180 -1.39 4.88 -9.32
CA PHE A 180 -0.03 4.54 -8.91
C PHE A 180 0.79 5.79 -8.64
N ALA A 181 1.53 5.73 -7.54
CA ALA A 181 2.56 6.71 -7.20
C ALA A 181 3.92 6.01 -7.16
N HIS A 182 4.91 6.53 -7.88
CA HIS A 182 6.26 5.96 -7.90
C HIS A 182 7.35 7.02 -8.15
N ASP A 183 8.57 6.75 -7.74
CA ASP A 183 9.73 7.56 -8.10
C ASP A 183 9.99 7.49 -9.62
N LYS A 184 10.09 8.67 -10.23
CA LYS A 184 10.31 8.91 -11.66
C LYS A 184 11.65 8.38 -12.18
N SER A 185 12.64 8.26 -11.30
CA SER A 185 14.00 7.82 -11.64
C SER A 185 14.11 6.32 -11.91
N ARG A 186 13.08 5.54 -11.56
CA ARG A 186 13.05 4.09 -11.81
C ARG A 186 12.65 3.81 -13.26
N MET A 187 13.34 2.85 -13.90
CA MET A 187 13.02 2.42 -15.28
C MET A 187 11.90 1.37 -15.36
N SER A 188 11.69 0.59 -14.30
CA SER A 188 10.68 -0.47 -14.21
C SER A 188 9.24 -0.04 -14.58
N PRO A 189 8.76 1.17 -14.25
CA PRO A 189 7.46 1.67 -14.67
C PRO A 189 7.27 1.71 -16.20
N CYS A 190 8.30 2.01 -16.99
CA CYS A 190 8.18 2.07 -18.46
C CYS A 190 7.72 0.73 -19.03
N ARG A 191 8.32 -0.38 -18.59
CA ARG A 191 7.92 -1.73 -19.04
C ARG A 191 6.51 -2.09 -18.62
N PHE A 192 6.11 -1.69 -17.42
CA PHE A 192 4.73 -1.89 -16.96
C PHE A 192 3.75 -1.13 -17.85
N PHE A 193 4.06 0.13 -18.21
CA PHE A 193 3.20 0.92 -19.09
C PHE A 193 3.14 0.36 -20.51
N ASP A 194 4.24 -0.18 -21.04
CA ASP A 194 4.23 -0.86 -22.35
C ASP A 194 3.30 -2.09 -22.36
N LEU A 195 3.28 -2.85 -21.26
CA LEU A 195 2.33 -3.95 -21.08
C LEU A 195 0.89 -3.43 -20.98
N ALA A 196 0.69 -2.37 -20.18
CA ALA A 196 -0.64 -1.85 -19.88
C ALA A 196 -1.29 -1.09 -21.02
N GLN A 197 -0.53 -0.45 -21.91
CA GLN A 197 -1.04 0.33 -23.05
C GLN A 197 -2.00 -0.45 -23.97
N LYS A 198 -1.90 -1.79 -23.99
CA LYS A 198 -2.77 -2.64 -24.81
C LYS A 198 -4.22 -2.63 -24.33
N ASP A 199 -4.45 -2.54 -23.02
CA ASP A 199 -5.77 -2.68 -22.41
C ASP A 199 -6.18 -1.45 -21.56
N PHE A 200 -5.23 -0.57 -21.25
CA PHE A 200 -5.43 0.69 -20.53
C PHE A 200 -4.95 1.85 -21.40
N ASN A 201 -5.85 2.76 -21.77
CA ASN A 201 -5.46 3.96 -22.50
C ASN A 201 -4.75 4.95 -21.54
N PRO A 202 -3.43 5.22 -21.69
CA PRO A 202 -2.71 6.15 -20.81
C PRO A 202 -3.05 7.63 -21.07
N SER A 203 -4.08 7.94 -21.88
CA SER A 203 -4.41 9.31 -22.29
C SER A 203 -5.86 9.69 -21.98
N LEU A 204 -6.09 10.19 -20.76
CA LEU A 204 -7.11 11.19 -20.43
C LEU A 204 -6.56 12.03 -19.25
N PRO A 205 -6.84 13.35 -19.16
CA PRO A 205 -6.36 14.23 -18.09
C PRO A 205 -6.90 13.90 -16.69
N GLN A 206 -7.55 12.76 -16.49
CA GLN A 206 -8.06 12.26 -15.22
C GLN A 206 -7.73 10.76 -15.13
N LYS A 207 -7.26 10.32 -13.96
CA LYS A 207 -6.63 9.01 -13.60
C LYS A 207 -5.09 9.03 -13.64
N LEU A 208 -4.50 9.96 -12.86
CA LEU A 208 -3.08 10.32 -12.88
C LEU A 208 -2.12 9.25 -12.31
N ILE A 209 -1.01 9.09 -13.02
CA ILE A 209 0.30 8.63 -12.57
C ILE A 209 1.02 9.84 -11.95
N PHE A 210 1.39 9.78 -10.67
CA PHE A 210 2.19 10.83 -10.04
C PHE A 210 3.57 10.32 -9.61
N THR A 211 4.50 11.25 -9.70
CA THR A 211 5.93 11.00 -9.64
C THR A 211 6.54 12.01 -8.68
N SER A 212 7.18 11.57 -7.61
CA SER A 212 7.84 12.51 -6.69
C SER A 212 9.23 12.87 -7.20
N LYS A 213 9.54 14.16 -7.11
CA LYS A 213 10.88 14.69 -6.91
C LYS A 213 10.65 15.94 -6.06
N LEU A 214 10.90 15.87 -4.75
CA LEU A 214 11.03 17.10 -3.98
C LEU A 214 12.37 17.70 -4.38
N SER A 215 12.28 18.93 -4.91
CA SER A 215 13.40 19.79 -5.27
C SER A 215 14.33 20.04 -4.09
#